data_AF-A0A1B8ZC50-F1
#
_entry.id   AF-A0A1B8ZC50-F1
#
_cell.length_a   1.000
_cell.length_b   1.000
_cell.length_c   1.000
_cell.angle_alpha   90.00
_cell.angle_beta   90.00
_cell.angle_gamma   90.00
#
_symmetry.space_group_name_H-M   'P 1'
#
loop_
_entity.id
_entity.type
_entity.pdbx_description
1 polymer ?
#
loop_
_entity_poly.entity_id
_entity_poly.type
_entity_poly.pdbx_seq_one_letter_code
_entity_poly.pdbx_strand_id
1 'polypeptide(L)' 'MDSPEWKAKRQLVFERDENLCQECKSAPAFHVHHLTYANIFNEKLEDLLSVCAECHSKIHHQELMDKINSLKERK' A
#
# COMPACT_ATOMS: atom_id res chain seq x y z
N MET A 1 2.50 -6.28 12.14
CA MET A 1 1.68 -7.39 11.61
C MET A 1 2.61 -8.58 11.42
N ASP A 2 2.61 -9.54 12.34
CA ASP A 2 3.59 -10.64 12.36
C ASP A 2 2.97 -12.03 12.12
N SER A 3 1.71 -12.09 11.65
CA SER A 3 1.07 -13.37 11.40
C SER A 3 1.68 -14.07 10.17
N PRO A 4 1.80 -15.41 10.18
CA PRO A 4 2.30 -16.18 9.05
C PRO A 4 1.52 -15.92 7.75
N GLU A 5 0.20 -15.74 7.85
CA GLU A 5 -0.69 -15.48 6.72
C GLU A 5 -0.34 -14.15 6.04
N TRP A 6 -0.07 -13.11 6.84
CA TRP A 6 0.38 -11.81 6.31
C TRP A 6 1.74 -11.91 5.65
N LYS A 7 2.69 -12.66 6.23
CA LYS A 7 4.03 -12.86 5.64
C LYS A 7 3.94 -13.56 4.28
N ALA A 8 3.12 -14.61 4.17
CA ALA A 8 2.88 -15.31 2.91
C ALA A 8 2.24 -14.38 1.86
N LYS A 9 1.20 -13.62 2.25
CA LYS A 9 0.53 -12.67 1.36
C LYS A 9 1.48 -11.57 0.89
N ARG A 10 2.29 -11.01 1.79
CA ARG A 10 3.33 -10.03 1.47
C ARG A 10 4.34 -10.57 0.46
N GLN A 11 4.77 -11.82 0.60
CA GLN A 11 5.67 -12.44 -0.36
C GLN A 11 5.02 -12.61 -1.74
N LEU A 12 3.76 -13.06 -1.82
CA LEU A 12 3.03 -13.18 -3.08
C LEU A 12 2.88 -11.84 -3.81
N VAL A 13 2.65 -10.76 -3.07
CA VAL A 13 2.58 -9.40 -3.62
C VAL A 13 3.92 -8.98 -4.23
N PHE A 14 5.03 -9.22 -3.53
CA PHE A 14 6.35 -8.89 -4.09
C PHE A 14 6.74 -9.78 -5.27
N GLU A 15 6.38 -11.06 -5.25
CA GLU A 15 6.65 -11.98 -6.36
C GLU A 15 5.85 -11.57 -7.61
N ARG A 16 4.57 -11.26 -7.45
CA ARG A 16 3.70 -10.71 -8.52
C ARG A 16 4.30 -9.45 -9.16
N ASP A 17 4.86 -8.59 -8.32
CA ASP A 17 5.36 -7.26 -8.72
C ASP A 17 6.86 -7.27 -9.07
N GLU A 18 7.47 -8.45 -9.19
CA GLU A 18 8.89 -8.64 -9.51
C GLU A 18 9.85 -7.87 -8.57
N ASN A 19 9.45 -7.71 -7.30
CA ASN A 19 10.13 -6.89 -6.28
C ASN A 19 10.36 -5.43 -6.70
N LEU A 20 9.56 -4.89 -7.63
CA LEU A 20 9.66 -3.52 -8.13
C LEU A 20 8.50 -2.68 -7.60
N CYS A 21 8.79 -1.43 -7.22
CA CYS A 21 7.77 -0.46 -6.84
C CYS A 21 6.79 -0.25 -8.00
N GLN A 22 5.51 -0.54 -7.79
CA GLN A 22 4.49 -0.41 -8.84
C GLN A 22 4.11 1.04 -9.14
N GLU A 23 4.45 1.96 -8.23
CA GLU A 23 4.17 3.39 -8.40
C GLU A 23 5.23 4.09 -9.27
N CYS A 24 6.51 4.01 -8.88
CA CYS A 24 7.59 4.67 -9.62
C CYS A 24 8.30 3.80 -10.65
N LYS A 25 8.13 2.47 -10.59
CA LYS A 25 8.73 1.47 -11.48
C LYS A 25 10.25 1.56 -11.64
N SER A 26 10.92 2.24 -10.72
CA SER A 26 12.35 2.58 -10.83
C SER A 26 13.16 2.14 -9.61
N ALA A 27 12.50 1.78 -8.51
CA ALA A 27 13.12 1.40 -7.25
C ALA A 27 12.57 0.06 -6.75
N PRO A 28 13.37 -0.74 -6.03
CA PRO A 28 12.87 -1.97 -5.43
C PRO A 28 11.75 -1.69 -4.43
N ALA A 29 10.76 -2.57 -4.40
CA ALA A 29 9.67 -2.52 -3.43
C ALA A 29 10.16 -3.01 -2.05
N PHE A 30 9.78 -2.28 -1.01
CA PHE A 30 10.14 -2.61 0.38
C PHE A 30 8.91 -2.77 1.27
N HIS A 31 7.83 -2.07 0.92
CA HIS A 31 6.59 -2.02 1.66
C HIS A 31 5.45 -2.53 0.80
N VAL A 32 4.43 -3.08 1.45
CA VAL A 32 3.14 -3.34 0.83
C VAL A 32 2.18 -2.30 1.39
N HIS A 33 1.57 -1.53 0.50
CA HIS A 33 0.56 -0.54 0.81
C HIS A 33 -0.83 -1.15 0.61
N HIS A 34 -1.73 -0.93 1.56
CA HIS A 34 -3.13 -1.31 1.46
C HIS A 34 -3.90 -0.22 0.70
N LEU A 35 -4.43 -0.53 -0.48
CA LEU A 35 -5.28 0.39 -1.26
C LEU A 35 -6.67 0.55 -0.65
N THR A 36 -7.12 -0.47 0.06
CA THR A 36 -8.38 -0.45 0.80
C THR A 36 -8.26 -1.27 2.08
N TYR A 37 -8.97 -0.80 3.10
CA TYR A 37 -9.13 -1.48 4.38
C TYR A 37 -10.49 -2.17 4.50
N ALA A 38 -11.27 -2.25 3.41
CA ALA A 38 -12.59 -2.89 3.42
C ALA A 38 -12.53 -4.39 3.72
N ASN A 39 -11.43 -5.04 3.35
CA ASN A 39 -11.23 -6.49 3.51
C ASN A 39 -10.15 -6.83 4.54
N ILE A 40 -9.90 -6.00 5.57
CA ILE A 40 -8.89 -6.32 6.62
C ILE A 40 -9.15 -7.75 7.15
N PHE A 41 -8.09 -8.55 7.28
CA PHE A 41 -8.07 -9.99 7.61
C PHE A 41 -8.44 -10.95 6.48
N ASN A 42 -8.97 -10.46 5.37
CA ASN A 42 -9.22 -11.23 4.15
C ASN A 42 -8.78 -10.45 2.90
N GLU A 43 -7.68 -9.69 3.00
CA GLU A 43 -7.27 -8.80 1.91
C GLU A 43 -6.95 -9.62 0.67
N LYS A 44 -7.52 -9.23 -0.47
CA LYS A 44 -7.13 -9.82 -1.74
C LYS A 44 -5.78 -9.26 -2.16
N LEU A 45 -5.08 -9.96 -3.05
CA LEU A 45 -3.83 -9.44 -3.61
C LEU A 45 -4.06 -8.11 -4.35
N GLU A 46 -5.23 -7.92 -4.97
CA GLU A 46 -5.62 -6.68 -5.66
C GLU A 46 -5.76 -5.47 -4.70
N ASP A 47 -6.00 -5.73 -3.40
CA ASP A 47 -6.08 -4.68 -2.38
C ASP A 47 -4.69 -4.21 -1.91
N LEU A 48 -3.63 -4.85 -2.40
CA LEU A 48 -2.25 -4.69 -1.95
C LEU A 48 -1.33 -4.26 -3.09
N LEU A 49 -0.54 -3.21 -2.84
CA LEU A 49 0.40 -2.64 -3.80
C LEU A 49 1.82 -2.69 -3.25
N SER A 50 2.78 -3.25 -3.99
CA SER A 50 4.18 -3.16 -3.58
C SER A 50 4.79 -1.81 -3.97
N VAL A 51 5.43 -1.16 -3.00
CA VAL A 51 5.97 0.20 -3.15
C VAL A 51 7.33 0.34 -2.46
N CYS A 52 8.16 1.23 -2.98
CA CYS A 52 9.38 1.67 -2.29
C CYS A 52 9.02 2.56 -1.09
N ALA A 53 9.98 2.78 -0.19
CA ALA A 53 9.75 3.60 1.01
C ALA A 53 9.32 5.05 0.68
N GLU A 54 9.87 5.64 -0.38
CA GLU A 54 9.54 7.01 -0.79
C GLU A 54 8.10 7.11 -1.30
N CYS A 55 7.70 6.24 -2.23
CA CYS A 55 6.33 6.18 -2.74
C CYS A 55 5.33 5.87 -1.62
N HIS A 56 5.68 4.96 -0.72
CA HIS A 56 4.84 4.65 0.45
C HIS A 56 4.54 5.90 1.29
N SER A 57 5.57 6.69 1.62
CA SER A 57 5.40 7.93 2.38
C SER A 57 4.58 8.97 1.62
N LYS A 58 4.81 9.12 0.31
CA LYS A 58 4.05 10.04 -0.56
C LYS A 58 2.56 9.69 -0.58
N ILE A 59 2.22 8.40 -0.69
CA ILE A 59 0.82 7.95 -0.70
C ILE A 59 0.15 8.31 0.63
N HIS A 60 0.75 7.96 1.78
CA HIS A 60 0.20 8.31 3.10
C HIS A 60 0.01 9.82 3.29
N HIS A 61 0.97 10.62 2.80
CA HIS A 61 0.87 12.06 2.83
C HIS A 61 -0.31 12.57 1.98
N GLN A 62 -0.48 12.03 0.77
CA GLN A 62 -1.59 12.39 -0.11
C GLN A 62 -2.94 12.04 0.52
N GLU A 63 -3.09 10.82 1.06
CA GLU A 63 -4.31 10.40 1.75
C GLU A 63 -4.66 11.31 2.94
N LEU A 64 -3.66 11.77 3.69
CA LEU A 64 -3.85 12.72 4.79
C LEU A 64 -4.34 14.08 4.27
N MET A 65 -3.71 14.59 3.21
CA MET A 65 -4.10 15.87 2.61
C MET A 65 -5.51 15.83 2.03
N ASP A 66 -5.90 14.73 1.38
CA ASP A 66 -7.26 14.53 0.86
C ASP A 66 -8.31 14.52 1.98
N LYS A 67 -8.01 13.87 3.11
CA LYS A 67 -8.86 13.90 4.31
C LYS A 67 -9.00 15.33 4.85
N ILE A 68 -7.91 16.09 4.94
CA ILE A 68 -7.93 17.47 5.41
C ILE A 68 -8.77 18.35 4.48
N ASN A 69 -8.61 18.20 3.16
CA ASN A 69 -9.34 18.97 2.17
C ASN A 69 -10.85 18.68 2.24
N SER A 70 -11.24 17.40 2.31
CA SER A 70 -12.66 17.03 2.45
C SER A 70 -13.29 17.59 3.73
N LEU A 71 -12.55 17.68 4.83
CA LEU A 71 -13.05 18.30 6.07
C LEU A 71 -13.22 19.81 5.95
N LYS A 72 -12.36 20.49 5.17
CA LYS A 72 -12.49 21.93 4.92
C LYS A 72 -13.71 22.26 4.06
N GLU A 73 -14.04 21.41 3.08
CA GLU A 73 -15.20 21.61 2.19
C GLU A 73 -16.55 21.32 2.84
N ARG A 74 -16.57 20.59 3.98
CA ARG A 74 -17.79 20.33 4.76
C ARG A 74 -18.14 21.44 5.74
N LYS A 75 -17.36 22.52 5.78
CA LYS A 75 -17.53 23.66 6.70
C LYS A 75 -17.90 24.92 5.91
#